data_AF-A0A0R2Q5N4-F1
#
_entry.id   AF-A0A0R2Q5N4-F1
#
_cell.length_a   1.000
_cell.length_b   1.000
_cell.length_c   1.000
_cell.angle_alpha   90.00
_cell.angle_beta   90.00
_cell.angle_gamma   90.00
#
_symmetry.space_group_name_H-M   'P 1'
#
loop_
_entity.id
_entity.type
_entity.pdbx_description
1 polymer ?
#
loop_
_entity_poly.entity_id
_entity_poly.type
_entity_poly.pdbx_seq_one_letter_code
_entity_poly.pdbx_strand_id
1 'polypeptide(L)'
;MDLNRQQKRAMQKMGEVNEQGAPVRQARASVAPRQGKERTSPAQYIREVRDEMRKVAWPKWPEIRRYSIIVLATVVVITAFVGGLDAVFGILSGWLYKD
;
A
#
# COMPACT_ATOMS: atom_id res chain seq x y z
N MET A 1 -28.66 45.01 -44.25
CA MET A 1 -28.62 45.44 -42.84
C MET A 1 -27.17 45.70 -42.47
N ASP A 2 -26.76 46.97 -42.43
CA ASP A 2 -25.37 47.40 -42.20
C ASP A 2 -24.96 47.19 -40.74
N LEU A 3 -24.03 46.27 -40.52
CA LEU A 3 -23.44 46.06 -39.20
C LEU A 3 -22.51 47.22 -38.84
N ASN A 4 -22.84 47.83 -37.70
CA ASN A 4 -22.27 49.04 -37.17
C ASN A 4 -20.75 48.89 -36.96
N ARG A 5 -19.94 49.85 -37.44
CA ARG A 5 -18.46 49.78 -37.44
C ARG A 5 -17.85 49.52 -36.06
N GLN A 6 -18.58 49.85 -35.00
CA GLN A 6 -18.15 49.58 -33.63
C GLN A 6 -18.23 48.10 -33.25
N GLN A 7 -19.21 47.35 -33.75
CA GLN A 7 -19.32 45.91 -33.49
C GLN A 7 -18.17 45.13 -34.13
N LYS A 8 -17.70 45.57 -35.31
CA LYS A 8 -16.54 44.98 -35.99
C LYS A 8 -15.23 45.24 -35.23
N ARG A 9 -15.05 46.45 -34.68
CA ARG A 9 -13.87 46.78 -33.85
C ARG A 9 -13.87 46.06 -32.51
N ALA A 10 -15.06 45.85 -31.92
CA ALA A 10 -15.21 45.03 -30.72
C ALA A 10 -14.83 43.58 -31.01
N MET A 11 -15.29 43.01 -32.14
CA MET A 11 -14.93 41.66 -32.60
C MET A 11 -13.43 41.47 -32.90
N GLN A 12 -12.76 42.54 -33.37
CA GLN A 12 -11.30 42.53 -33.52
C GLN A 12 -10.55 42.66 -32.20
N LYS A 13 -11.01 43.52 -31.27
CA LYS A 13 -10.38 43.67 -29.94
C LYS A 13 -10.50 42.41 -29.08
N MET A 14 -11.53 41.60 -29.29
CA MET A 14 -11.70 40.32 -28.60
C MET A 14 -10.84 39.18 -29.20
N GLY A 15 -10.03 39.44 -30.24
CA GLY A 15 -9.02 38.50 -30.74
C GLY A 15 -9.59 37.27 -31.47
N GLU A 16 -10.83 37.31 -31.93
CA GLU A 16 -11.53 36.17 -32.55
C GLU A 16 -11.57 36.22 -34.09
N VAL A 17 -10.87 37.14 -34.74
CA VAL A 17 -10.87 37.27 -36.21
C VAL A 17 -9.47 37.59 -36.73
N ASN A 18 -8.96 36.73 -37.61
CA ASN A 18 -7.70 36.93 -38.33
C ASN A 18 -7.88 38.09 -39.33
N GLU A 19 -6.77 38.65 -39.83
CA GLU A 19 -6.74 39.80 -40.76
C GLU A 19 -7.64 39.67 -42.01
N GLN A 20 -8.08 38.46 -42.38
CA GLN A 20 -9.03 38.23 -43.49
C GLN A 20 -10.52 38.22 -43.08
N GLY A 21 -10.88 38.57 -41.84
CA GLY A 21 -12.28 38.77 -41.42
C GLY A 21 -13.13 37.49 -41.26
N ALA A 22 -12.49 36.31 -41.24
CA ALA A 22 -13.14 35.05 -40.91
C ALA A 22 -13.04 34.76 -39.40
N PRO A 23 -14.08 34.16 -38.77
CA PRO A 23 -14.02 33.82 -37.35
C PRO A 23 -12.92 32.80 -37.12
N VAL A 24 -11.89 33.20 -36.37
CA VAL A 24 -10.93 32.29 -35.75
C VAL A 24 -11.73 31.59 -34.68
N ARG A 25 -12.37 30.49 -35.07
CA ARG A 25 -12.71 29.45 -34.09
C ARG A 25 -11.39 29.18 -33.40
N GLN A 26 -11.23 29.71 -32.18
CA GLN A 26 -10.22 29.28 -31.25
C GLN A 26 -10.24 27.76 -31.37
N ALA A 27 -9.21 27.22 -32.02
CA ALA A 27 -9.01 25.79 -32.06
C ALA A 27 -9.07 25.41 -30.59
N ARG A 28 -10.15 24.72 -30.19
CA ARG A 28 -10.44 24.38 -28.80
C ARG A 28 -9.14 23.87 -28.20
N ALA A 29 -8.47 24.77 -27.49
CA ALA A 29 -7.18 24.55 -26.92
C ALA A 29 -7.46 23.82 -25.62
N SER A 30 -7.73 22.53 -25.78
CA SER A 30 -7.53 21.46 -24.82
C SER A 30 -8.38 20.30 -25.31
N VAL A 31 -7.78 19.46 -26.13
CA VAL A 31 -8.08 18.03 -26.05
C VAL A 31 -7.86 17.68 -24.58
N ALA A 32 -8.94 17.61 -23.80
CA ALA A 32 -8.87 17.04 -22.47
C ALA A 32 -8.23 15.65 -22.66
N PRO A 33 -7.10 15.34 -22.01
CA PRO A 33 -6.54 14.01 -22.12
C PRO A 33 -7.63 13.07 -21.61
N ARG A 34 -8.12 12.19 -22.50
CA ARG A 34 -8.95 11.06 -22.10
C ARG A 34 -8.14 10.35 -21.02
N GLN A 35 -8.60 10.43 -19.77
CA GLN A 35 -8.01 9.73 -18.65
C GLN A 35 -8.00 8.25 -19.03
N GLY A 36 -6.87 7.79 -19.55
CA GLY A 36 -6.61 6.40 -19.78
C GLY A 36 -6.75 5.74 -18.43
N LYS A 37 -7.76 4.88 -18.30
CA LYS A 37 -8.09 4.08 -17.12
C LYS A 37 -6.87 3.93 -16.23
N GLU A 38 -6.82 4.69 -15.13
CA GLU A 38 -5.72 4.67 -14.17
C GLU A 38 -5.66 3.26 -13.59
N ARG A 39 -4.91 2.39 -14.26
CA ARG A 39 -4.46 1.14 -13.67
C ARG A 39 -3.51 1.57 -12.57
N THR A 40 -3.79 1.16 -11.35
CA THR A 40 -2.86 1.33 -10.22
C THR A 40 -1.49 0.85 -10.66
N SER A 41 -0.56 1.79 -10.81
CA SER A 41 0.82 1.48 -11.16
C SER A 41 1.43 0.64 -10.04
N PRO A 42 2.32 -0.33 -10.33
CA PRO A 42 3.04 -1.06 -9.29
C PRO A 42 3.73 -0.14 -8.27
N ALA A 43 4.21 1.03 -8.72
CA ALA A 43 4.80 2.03 -7.84
C ALA A 43 3.78 2.66 -6.86
N GLN A 44 2.52 2.82 -7.30
CA GLN A 44 1.44 3.30 -6.44
C GLN A 44 1.05 2.24 -5.40
N TYR A 45 0.95 0.98 -5.81
CA TYR A 45 0.65 -0.13 -4.90
C TYR A 45 1.68 -0.24 -3.77
N ILE A 46 2.98 -0.17 -4.06
CA ILE A 46 4.02 -0.21 -3.01
C ILE A 46 3.93 0.98 -2.06
N ARG A 47 3.56 2.17 -2.56
CA ARG A 47 3.33 3.34 -1.71
C ARG A 47 2.15 3.12 -0.76
N GLU A 48 1.05 2.60 -1.27
CA GLU A 48 -0.13 2.25 -0.48
C GLU A 48 0.20 1.18 0.58
N VAL A 49 0.94 0.12 0.23
CA VAL A 49 1.40 -0.92 1.18
C VAL A 49 2.28 -0.31 2.28
N ARG A 50 3.21 0.58 1.93
CA ARG A 50 4.06 1.25 2.93
C ARG A 50 3.22 2.10 3.88
N ASP A 51 2.25 2.84 3.35
CA ASP A 51 1.40 3.71 4.15
C ASP A 51 0.47 2.89 5.08
N GLU A 52 0.05 1.71 4.65
CA GLU A 52 -0.68 0.74 5.50
C GLU A 52 0.22 0.07 6.55
N MET A 53 1.44 -0.31 6.17
CA MET A 53 2.45 -0.89 7.08
C MET A 53 2.82 0.05 8.22
N ARG A 54 2.68 1.37 8.04
CA ARG A 54 2.87 2.36 9.12
C ARG A 54 1.77 2.33 10.17
N LYS A 55 0.59 1.80 9.85
CA LYS A 55 -0.51 1.59 10.81
C LYS A 55 -0.29 0.34 11.66
N VAL A 56 0.57 -0.58 11.22
CA VAL A 56 0.92 -1.77 11.99
C VAL A 56 1.81 -1.35 13.15
N ALA A 57 1.30 -1.54 14.37
CA ALA A 57 2.06 -1.33 15.59
C ALA A 57 3.13 -2.43 15.71
N TRP A 58 4.32 -2.17 15.19
CA TRP A 58 5.44 -3.07 15.37
C TRP A 58 5.82 -3.16 16.85
N PRO A 59 5.94 -4.38 17.39
CA PRO A 59 6.18 -4.59 18.80
C PRO A 59 7.52 -3.99 19.23
N LYS A 60 7.58 -3.53 20.48
CA LYS A 60 8.82 -3.02 21.08
C LYS A 60 9.68 -4.20 21.53
N TRP A 61 11.00 -4.09 21.39
CA TRP A 61 11.97 -5.11 21.82
C TRP A 61 11.76 -5.70 23.22
N PRO A 62 11.38 -4.92 24.26
CA PRO A 62 11.12 -5.47 25.59
C PRO A 62 9.92 -6.42 25.64
N GLU A 63 8.89 -6.17 24.82
CA GLU A 63 7.69 -6.99 24.75
C GLU A 63 7.98 -8.33 24.07
N ILE A 64 8.73 -8.30 22.96
CA ILE A 64 9.21 -9.51 22.28
C ILE A 64 9.98 -10.40 23.26
N ARG A 65 10.91 -9.81 24.02
CA ARG A 65 11.72 -10.56 24.99
C ARG A 65 10.86 -11.22 26.07
N ARG A 66 9.83 -10.55 26.59
CA ARG A 66 8.92 -11.12 27.61
C ARG A 66 8.18 -12.33 27.05
N TYR A 67 7.57 -12.21 25.87
CA TYR A 67 6.85 -13.32 25.26
C TYR A 67 7.79 -14.48 24.90
N SER A 68 8.98 -14.19 24.37
CA SER A 68 9.98 -15.23 24.08
C SER A 68 10.44 -15.98 25.34
N ILE A 69 10.65 -15.28 26.47
CA ILE A 69 11.03 -15.93 27.74
C ILE A 69 9.92 -16.85 28.24
N ILE A 70 8.66 -16.42 28.14
CA ILE A 70 7.51 -17.26 28.54
C ILE A 70 7.50 -18.54 27.71
N VAL A 71 7.58 -18.43 26.39
CA VAL A 71 7.60 -19.60 25.49
C VAL A 71 8.82 -20.50 25.75
N LEU A 72 10.00 -19.91 25.95
CA LEU A 72 11.20 -20.68 26.24
C LEU A 72 11.06 -21.45 27.56
N ALA A 73 10.52 -20.82 28.60
CA ALA A 73 10.28 -21.45 29.89
C ALA A 73 9.26 -22.59 29.79
N THR A 74 8.15 -22.40 29.06
CA THR A 74 7.15 -23.48 28.90
C THR A 74 7.73 -24.66 28.13
N VAL A 75 8.51 -24.43 27.08
CA VAL A 75 9.21 -25.49 26.34
C VAL A 75 10.16 -26.25 27.26
N VAL A 76 11.00 -25.55 28.04
CA VAL A 76 11.93 -26.19 28.98
C VAL A 76 11.19 -27.06 30.00
N VAL A 77 10.09 -26.58 30.57
CA VAL A 77 9.29 -27.36 31.53
C VAL A 77 8.72 -28.63 30.89
N ILE A 78 8.13 -28.52 29.71
CA ILE A 78 7.55 -29.68 29.00
C ILE A 78 8.65 -30.66 28.61
N THR A 79 9.78 -30.17 28.07
CA THR A 79 10.91 -31.02 27.71
C THR A 79 11.48 -31.74 28.92
N ALA A 80 11.63 -31.06 30.05
CA ALA A 80 12.10 -31.68 31.30
C ALA A 80 11.11 -32.72 31.82
N PHE A 81 9.80 -32.45 31.73
CA PHE A 81 8.77 -33.40 32.12
C PHE A 81 8.77 -34.66 31.25
N VAL A 82 8.76 -34.51 29.92
CA VAL A 82 8.80 -35.64 28.98
C VAL A 82 10.11 -36.41 29.13
N GLY A 83 11.25 -35.73 29.13
CA GLY A 83 12.55 -36.39 29.32
C GLY A 83 12.69 -37.08 30.67
N GLY A 84 12.09 -36.52 31.73
CA GLY A 84 12.02 -37.16 33.04
C GLY A 84 11.17 -38.43 33.03
N LEU A 85 9.99 -38.38 32.38
CA LEU A 85 9.16 -39.56 32.20
C LEU A 85 9.88 -40.64 31.37
N ASP A 86 10.53 -40.26 30.27
CA ASP A 86 11.29 -41.18 29.42
C ASP A 86 12.41 -41.86 30.21
N ALA A 87 13.12 -41.13 31.06
CA ALA A 87 14.15 -41.69 31.93
C ALA A 87 13.56 -42.68 32.95
N VAL A 88 12.43 -42.33 33.57
CA VAL A 88 11.73 -43.21 34.52
C VAL A 88 11.26 -44.49 33.82
N PHE A 89 10.59 -44.38 32.66
CA PHE A 89 10.17 -45.54 31.88
C PHE A 89 11.36 -46.38 31.41
N GLY A 90 12.48 -45.76 31.03
CA GLY A 90 13.70 -46.47 30.67
C GLY A 90 14.27 -47.30 31.81
N ILE A 91 14.34 -46.74 33.02
CA ILE A 91 14.80 -47.45 34.22
C ILE A 91 13.84 -48.58 34.59
N LEU A 92 12.52 -48.30 34.62
CA LEU A 92 11.51 -49.31 34.95
C LEU A 92 11.50 -50.47 33.95
N SER A 93 11.55 -50.16 32.66
CA SER A 93 11.63 -51.15 31.58
C SER A 93 12.89 -52.01 31.72
N GLY A 94 14.05 -51.36 31.93
CA GLY A 94 15.31 -52.08 32.14
C GLY A 94 15.30 -53.00 33.37
N TRP A 95 14.54 -52.67 34.42
CA TRP A 95 14.35 -53.56 35.56
C TRP A 95 13.40 -54.71 35.21
N LEU A 96 12.28 -54.43 34.55
CA LEU A 96 11.25 -55.41 34.19
C LEU A 96 11.73 -56.47 33.17
N TYR A 97 12.57 -56.08 32.21
CA TYR A 97 13.11 -56.99 31.19
C TYR A 97 14.36 -57.77 31.65
N LYS A 98 14.86 -57.50 32.87
CA LYS A 98 16.09 -58.09 33.42
C LYS A 98 15.82 -59.32 34.30
N ASP A 99 14.56 -59.69 34.49
CA ASP A 99 14.10 -61.03 34.90
C ASP A 99 13.72 -61.86 33.66
#